data_AF-A0A7T1HIF5-F1
#
_entry.id   AF-A0A7T1HIF5-F1
#
_cell.length_a   1.000
_cell.length_b   1.000
_cell.length_c   1.000
_cell.angle_alpha   90.00
_cell.angle_beta   90.00
_cell.angle_gamma   90.00
#
_symmetry.space_group_name_H-M   'P 1'
#
loop_
_entity.id
_entity.type
_entity.pdbx_description
1 polymer ?
#
loop_
_entity_poly.entity_id
_entity_poly.type
_entity_poly.pdbx_seq_one_letter_code
_entity_poly.pdbx_strand_id
1 'polypeptide(L)'
;MSFDAHSLERLRQLGRQLPQPLPVPPASAKPRASEQRHQVELESDPEQLFRELMQVSPDGSVPPHLMERLRGLEASRSAQQAGERRAPAGPSATPATQTSRRRGPGRSTAPRADPRLAVEHPDLYTAFHSLLLEDEDDV
;
A
#
# COMPACT_ATOMS: atom_id res chain seq x y z
N MET A 1 -28.44 -7.33 -26.08
CA MET A 1 -29.55 -6.68 -26.79
C MET A 1 -29.39 -6.98 -28.29
N SER A 2 -30.15 -7.93 -28.81
CA SER A 2 -30.16 -8.33 -30.24
C SER A 2 -31.31 -7.62 -30.99
N PHE A 3 -31.25 -7.56 -32.32
CA PHE A 3 -32.36 -7.05 -33.14
C PHE A 3 -33.50 -8.08 -33.22
N ASP A 4 -34.73 -7.68 -32.91
CA ASP A 4 -35.92 -8.54 -32.96
C ASP A 4 -36.58 -8.54 -34.35
N ALA A 5 -37.37 -9.57 -34.67
CA ALA A 5 -38.00 -9.76 -35.99
C ALA A 5 -38.83 -8.55 -36.46
N HIS A 6 -39.57 -7.89 -35.55
CA HIS A 6 -40.37 -6.70 -35.86
C HIS A 6 -39.52 -5.49 -36.26
N SER A 7 -38.31 -5.38 -35.69
CA SER A 7 -37.38 -4.29 -36.01
C SER A 7 -36.80 -4.42 -37.42
N LEU A 8 -36.60 -5.66 -37.90
CA LEU A 8 -36.17 -5.94 -39.28
C LEU A 8 -37.25 -5.58 -40.30
N GLU A 9 -38.51 -5.90 -40.00
CA GLU A 9 -39.63 -5.54 -40.86
C GLU A 9 -39.81 -4.03 -40.98
N ARG A 10 -39.71 -3.30 -39.86
CA ARG A 10 -39.73 -1.83 -39.87
C ARG A 10 -38.56 -1.25 -40.67
N LEU A 11 -37.36 -1.84 -40.60
CA LEU A 11 -36.22 -1.43 -41.42
C LEU A 11 -36.54 -1.56 -42.92
N ARG A 12 -37.12 -2.70 -43.32
CA ARG A 12 -37.54 -2.96 -44.70
C ARG A 12 -38.61 -1.99 -45.18
N GLN A 13 -39.61 -1.67 -44.34
CA GLN A 13 -40.64 -0.66 -44.63
C GLN A 13 -40.04 0.74 -44.83
N LEU A 14 -38.96 1.06 -44.11
CA LEU A 14 -38.22 2.31 -44.26
C LEU A 14 -37.21 2.29 -45.43
N GLY A 15 -37.14 1.21 -46.21
CA GLY A 15 -36.18 1.06 -47.31
C GLY A 15 -34.72 0.99 -46.85
N ARG A 16 -34.47 0.60 -45.59
CA ARG A 16 -33.13 0.49 -45.01
C ARG A 16 -32.77 -0.97 -44.77
N GLN A 17 -31.48 -1.27 -44.79
CA GLN A 17 -30.93 -2.59 -44.47
C GLN A 17 -29.90 -2.49 -43.35
N LEU A 18 -29.75 -3.57 -42.57
CA LEU A 18 -28.77 -3.64 -41.51
C LEU A 18 -27.35 -3.66 -42.13
N PRO A 19 -26.39 -2.89 -41.60
CA PRO A 19 -25.00 -2.98 -42.04
C PRO A 19 -24.40 -4.36 -41.73
N GLN A 20 -23.33 -4.70 -42.45
CA GLN A 20 -22.63 -5.96 -42.25
C GLN A 20 -22.13 -6.10 -40.80
N PRO A 21 -22.30 -7.27 -40.16
CA PRO A 21 -21.81 -7.48 -38.81
C PRO A 21 -20.29 -7.32 -38.77
N LEU A 22 -19.80 -6.71 -37.68
CA LEU A 22 -18.37 -6.57 -37.43
C LEU A 22 -17.71 -7.96 -37.36
N PRO A 23 -16.45 -8.10 -37.82
CA PRO A 23 -15.72 -9.35 -37.71
C PRO A 23 -15.63 -9.73 -36.22
N VAL A 24 -16.01 -10.97 -35.92
CA VAL A 24 -15.88 -11.52 -34.56
C VAL A 24 -14.39 -11.56 -34.23
N PRO A 25 -13.96 -10.96 -33.10
CA PRO A 25 -12.54 -10.97 -32.73
C PRO A 25 -12.05 -12.41 -32.60
N PRO A 26 -10.80 -12.71 -32.99
CA PRO A 26 -10.25 -14.06 -32.89
C PRO A 26 -10.29 -14.52 -31.43
N ALA A 27 -10.77 -15.75 -31.20
CA ALA A 27 -10.95 -16.36 -29.87
C ALA A 27 -9.65 -16.51 -29.04
N SER A 28 -8.50 -16.19 -29.63
CA SER A 28 -7.17 -16.33 -29.03
C SER A 28 -6.37 -15.03 -29.07
N ALA A 29 -7.02 -13.86 -28.99
CA ALA A 29 -6.29 -12.65 -28.62
C ALA A 29 -5.88 -12.80 -27.15
N LYS A 30 -4.62 -13.17 -26.92
CA LYS A 30 -4.01 -13.09 -25.58
C LYS A 30 -4.32 -11.70 -25.02
N PRO A 31 -4.72 -11.58 -23.74
CA PRO A 31 -5.06 -10.29 -23.18
C PRO A 31 -3.84 -9.37 -23.33
N ARG A 32 -4.01 -8.23 -24.02
CA ARG A 32 -2.96 -7.20 -24.17
C ARG A 32 -2.37 -6.74 -22.83
N ALA A 33 -3.04 -7.05 -21.72
CA ALA A 33 -2.56 -6.88 -20.35
C ALA A 33 -1.21 -7.58 -20.05
N SER A 34 -0.75 -8.51 -20.89
CA SER A 34 0.57 -9.14 -20.76
C SER A 34 1.65 -8.57 -21.67
N GLU A 35 1.33 -7.62 -22.56
CA GLU A 35 2.17 -7.38 -23.74
C GLU A 35 3.31 -6.38 -23.55
N GLN A 36 3.35 -5.60 -22.46
CA GLN A 36 4.52 -4.84 -22.00
C GLN A 36 4.17 -4.16 -20.68
N ARG A 37 4.49 -4.80 -19.55
CA ARG A 37 4.43 -4.11 -18.26
C ARG A 37 5.63 -3.19 -18.15
N HIS A 38 5.41 -1.94 -17.76
CA HIS A 38 6.51 -1.05 -17.44
C HIS A 38 7.33 -1.64 -16.29
N GLN A 39 8.63 -1.36 -16.27
CA GLN A 39 9.55 -1.88 -15.27
C GLN A 39 9.10 -1.52 -13.83
N VAL A 40 8.53 -0.32 -13.66
CA VAL A 40 7.86 0.13 -12.42
C VAL A 40 6.76 -0.81 -11.90
N GLU A 41 6.08 -1.58 -12.77
CA GLU A 41 5.01 -2.50 -12.35
C GLU A 41 5.55 -3.87 -11.95
N LEU A 42 6.73 -4.24 -12.44
CA LEU A 42 7.37 -5.53 -12.18
C LEU A 42 8.32 -5.47 -10.98
N GLU A 43 8.87 -4.29 -10.69
CA GLU A 43 9.86 -4.11 -9.63
C GLU A 43 9.31 -4.51 -8.25
N SER A 44 10.11 -5.23 -7.48
CA SER A 44 9.73 -5.76 -6.17
C SER A 44 10.54 -5.15 -5.03
N ASP A 45 11.68 -4.53 -5.33
CA ASP A 45 12.45 -3.77 -4.35
C ASP A 45 11.90 -2.33 -4.24
N PRO A 46 11.47 -1.88 -3.04
CA PRO A 46 10.96 -0.53 -2.85
C PRO A 46 11.97 0.57 -3.24
N GLU A 47 13.28 0.34 -3.03
CA GLU A 47 14.29 1.35 -3.36
C GLU A 47 14.44 1.51 -4.88
N GLN A 48 14.43 0.40 -5.62
CA GLN A 48 14.50 0.39 -7.07
C GLN A 48 13.21 0.93 -7.70
N LEU A 49 12.05 0.57 -7.15
CA LEU A 49 10.75 1.09 -7.59
C LEU A 49 10.72 2.63 -7.48
N PHE A 50 11.19 3.19 -6.36
CA PHE A 50 11.26 4.64 -6.19
C PHE A 50 12.19 5.31 -7.19
N ARG A 51 13.39 4.74 -7.44
CA ARG A 51 14.34 5.26 -8.43
C ARG A 51 13.77 5.26 -9.84
N GLU A 52 13.06 4.19 -10.19
CA GLU A 52 12.42 4.06 -11.50
C GLU A 52 11.29 5.09 -11.65
N LEU A 53 10.46 5.26 -10.60
CA LEU A 53 9.41 6.28 -10.55
C LEU A 53 9.96 7.70 -10.77
N MET A 54 11.08 8.03 -10.14
CA MET A 54 11.76 9.32 -10.33
C MET A 54 12.31 9.51 -11.76
N GLN A 55 12.70 8.44 -12.45
CA GLN A 55 13.20 8.51 -13.82
C GLN A 55 12.08 8.67 -14.84
N VAL A 56 10.95 7.96 -14.65
CA VAL A 56 9.83 8.00 -15.58
C VAL A 56 8.90 9.18 -15.38
N SER A 57 8.93 9.82 -14.19
CA SER A 57 8.10 10.99 -13.88
C SER A 57 8.95 12.24 -13.67
N PRO A 58 9.39 12.91 -14.77
CA PRO A 58 10.10 14.19 -14.67
C PRO A 58 9.26 15.30 -14.05
N ASP A 59 7.92 15.19 -14.15
CA ASP A 59 6.96 16.13 -13.56
C ASP A 59 6.61 15.83 -12.10
N GLY A 60 7.12 14.73 -11.53
CA GLY A 60 6.82 14.30 -10.16
C GLY A 60 5.39 13.79 -9.92
N SER A 61 4.58 13.66 -10.97
CA SER A 61 3.23 13.10 -10.89
C SER A 61 3.28 11.57 -10.99
N VAL A 62 2.88 10.89 -9.91
CA VAL A 62 2.91 9.43 -9.82
C VAL A 62 1.48 8.89 -9.67
N PRO A 63 1.06 7.88 -10.47
CA PRO A 63 -0.23 7.24 -10.32
C PRO A 63 -0.47 6.68 -8.91
N PRO A 64 -1.70 6.79 -8.36
CA PRO A 64 -1.99 6.45 -6.96
C PRO A 64 -1.69 4.99 -6.63
N HIS A 65 -1.95 4.07 -7.57
CA HIS A 65 -1.70 2.64 -7.37
C HIS A 65 -0.20 2.30 -7.22
N LEU A 66 0.72 3.06 -7.84
CA LEU A 66 2.16 2.85 -7.69
C LEU A 66 2.65 3.34 -6.31
N MET A 67 2.07 4.43 -5.80
CA MET A 67 2.36 4.93 -4.45
C MET A 67 1.83 4.00 -3.35
N GLU A 68 0.64 3.42 -3.54
CA GLU A 68 0.11 2.39 -2.65
C GLU A 68 0.99 1.14 -2.63
N ARG A 69 1.46 0.71 -3.81
CA ARG A 69 2.38 -0.42 -3.93
C ARG A 69 3.71 -0.17 -3.24
N LEU A 70 4.32 1.01 -3.45
CA LEU A 70 5.57 1.40 -2.79
C LEU A 70 5.42 1.35 -1.26
N ARG A 71 4.34 1.94 -0.70
CA ARG A 71 4.03 1.88 0.73
C ARG A 71 3.87 0.45 1.24
N GLY A 72 3.20 -0.41 0.47
CA GLY A 72 3.03 -1.82 0.84
C GLY A 72 4.34 -2.60 0.91
N LEU A 73 5.23 -2.39 -0.07
CA LEU A 73 6.56 -3.02 -0.11
C LEU A 73 7.45 -2.52 1.04
N GLU A 74 7.44 -1.22 1.31
CA GLU A 74 8.18 -0.63 2.43
C GLU A 74 7.71 -1.19 3.78
N ALA A 75 6.40 -1.17 4.04
CA ALA A 75 5.84 -1.71 5.28
C ALA A 75 6.17 -3.20 5.48
N SER A 76 6.15 -4.00 4.40
CA SER A 76 6.51 -5.42 4.45
C SER A 76 8.00 -5.60 4.81
N ARG A 77 8.89 -4.82 4.20
CA ARG A 77 10.33 -4.83 4.50
C ARG A 77 10.61 -4.41 5.94
N SER A 78 9.97 -3.35 6.43
CA SER A 78 10.10 -2.90 7.81
C SER A 78 9.63 -3.95 8.81
N ALA A 79 8.52 -4.64 8.52
CA ALA A 79 8.02 -5.73 9.35
C ALA A 79 8.99 -6.93 9.39
N GLN A 80 9.58 -7.30 8.25
CA GLN A 80 10.60 -8.36 8.20
C GLN A 80 11.84 -7.98 9.03
N GLN A 81 12.34 -6.75 8.90
CA GLN A 81 13.49 -6.28 9.69
C GLN A 81 13.19 -6.21 11.18
N ALA A 82 11.97 -5.85 11.58
CA ALA A 82 11.56 -5.86 12.99
C ALA A 82 11.46 -7.28 13.56
N GLY A 83 11.02 -8.25 12.75
CA GLY A 83 11.01 -9.67 13.11
C GLY A 83 12.41 -10.25 13.30
N GLU A 84 13.35 -9.89 12.41
CA GLU A 84 14.74 -10.37 12.47
C GLU A 84 15.53 -9.78 13.64
N ARG A 85 15.31 -8.48 13.97
CA ARG A 85 15.87 -7.86 15.18
C ARG A 85 15.31 -8.43 16.49
N ARG A 86 14.18 -9.16 16.42
CA ARG A 86 13.56 -9.82 17.57
C ARG A 86 13.92 -11.31 17.67
N ALA A 87 14.69 -11.84 16.72
CA ALA A 87 15.30 -13.16 16.86
C ALA A 87 16.35 -13.11 17.99
N PRO A 88 16.17 -13.86 19.09
CA PRO A 88 17.11 -13.81 20.19
C PRO A 88 18.40 -14.55 19.77
N ALA A 89 19.53 -13.84 19.78
CA ALA A 89 20.78 -14.49 20.11
C ALA A 89 20.57 -15.20 21.46
N GLY A 90 20.83 -16.52 21.49
CA GLY A 90 20.31 -17.42 22.52
C GLY A 90 20.63 -17.05 23.97
N PRO A 91 19.99 -17.75 24.90
CA PRO A 91 20.82 -18.42 25.88
C PRO A 91 20.33 -19.84 26.18
N SER A 92 21.30 -20.72 26.40
CA SER A 92 21.17 -21.84 27.32
C SER A 92 20.45 -21.38 28.61
N ALA A 93 19.23 -21.86 28.86
CA ALA A 93 18.67 -22.22 30.18
C ALA A 93 17.12 -22.20 30.18
N THR A 94 16.57 -23.40 30.40
CA THR A 94 15.29 -23.79 31.03
C THR A 94 13.94 -23.15 30.63
N PRO A 95 12.89 -23.97 30.37
CA PRO A 95 11.52 -23.48 30.19
C PRO A 95 10.84 -23.33 31.56
N ALA A 96 10.27 -22.15 31.85
CA ALA A 96 9.36 -21.95 32.97
C ALA A 96 8.04 -21.33 32.48
N THR A 97 7.09 -22.24 32.26
CA THR A 97 5.66 -22.18 32.56
C THR A 97 4.87 -20.90 32.26
N GLN A 98 4.00 -21.04 31.26
CA GLN A 98 2.85 -20.21 30.98
C GLN A 98 1.93 -20.08 32.21
N THR A 99 1.45 -18.88 32.51
CA THR A 99 0.16 -18.74 33.18
C THR A 99 -0.64 -17.59 32.59
N SER A 100 -1.79 -17.98 32.05
CA SER A 100 -2.83 -17.15 31.48
C SER A 100 -3.50 -16.30 32.56
N ARG A 101 -3.61 -14.99 32.35
CA ARG A 101 -4.61 -14.16 33.04
C ARG A 101 -5.30 -13.24 32.04
N ARG A 102 -6.51 -13.65 31.67
CA ARG A 102 -7.54 -12.83 31.04
C ARG A 102 -7.81 -11.57 31.88
N ARG A 103 -7.92 -10.39 31.26
CA ARG A 103 -8.69 -9.24 31.75
C ARG A 103 -9.19 -8.39 30.57
N GLY A 104 -10.38 -7.81 30.75
CA GLY A 104 -11.29 -7.29 29.73
C GLY A 104 -10.91 -5.97 29.06
N PRO A 105 -11.89 -5.34 28.36
CA PRO A 105 -11.63 -4.33 27.36
C PRO A 105 -11.58 -2.92 27.97
N GLY A 106 -10.56 -2.14 27.60
CA GLY A 106 -10.55 -0.70 27.82
C GLY A 106 -9.20 -0.12 28.23
N ARG A 107 -8.85 0.96 27.51
CA ARG A 107 -8.06 2.12 27.92
C ARG A 107 -6.58 2.15 27.50
N SER A 108 -6.30 3.20 26.74
CA SER A 108 -5.04 3.66 26.14
C SER A 108 -3.77 3.24 26.87
N THR A 109 -2.89 2.54 26.15
CA THR A 109 -1.48 2.44 26.54
C THR A 109 -0.82 3.79 26.27
N ALA A 110 -0.62 4.59 27.31
CA ALA A 110 0.38 5.65 27.24
C ALA A 110 1.73 5.00 26.85
N PRO A 111 2.49 5.59 25.91
CA PRO A 111 3.79 5.04 25.57
C PRO A 111 4.66 5.10 26.83
N ARG A 112 5.15 3.94 27.26
CA ARG A 112 6.14 3.85 28.34
C ARG A 112 7.40 4.54 27.83
N ALA A 113 7.79 5.64 28.48
CA ALA A 113 8.99 6.37 28.12
C ALA A 113 10.21 5.44 28.19
N ASP A 114 10.98 5.39 27.11
CA ASP A 114 12.23 4.63 27.04
C ASP A 114 13.35 5.45 27.71
N PRO A 115 13.95 4.98 28.81
CA PRO A 115 14.99 5.72 29.52
C PRO A 115 16.28 5.91 28.69
N ARG A 116 16.48 5.15 27.59
CA ARG A 116 17.64 5.33 26.71
C ARG A 116 17.55 6.60 25.87
N LEU A 117 16.37 6.93 25.38
CA LEU A 117 16.14 8.14 24.58
C LEU A 117 16.41 9.41 25.40
N ALA A 118 16.17 9.36 26.72
CA ALA A 118 16.48 10.46 27.63
C ALA A 118 17.99 10.71 27.80
N VAL A 119 18.83 9.70 27.56
CA VAL A 119 20.30 9.82 27.64
C VAL A 119 20.90 10.19 26.29
N GLU A 120 20.39 9.61 25.21
CA GLU A 120 20.90 9.84 23.84
C GLU A 120 20.52 11.22 23.30
N HIS A 121 19.39 11.80 23.75
CA HIS A 121 18.86 13.06 23.23
C HIS A 121 18.39 14.02 24.34
N PRO A 122 19.31 14.60 25.13
CA PRO A 122 18.96 15.57 26.18
C PRO A 122 18.30 16.84 25.61
N ASP A 123 18.66 17.20 24.37
CA ASP A 123 18.12 18.39 23.68
C ASP A 123 16.63 18.24 23.37
N LEU A 124 16.18 17.03 23.00
CA LEU A 124 14.76 16.76 22.73
C LEU A 124 13.92 16.83 24.00
N TYR A 125 14.47 16.36 25.12
CA TYR A 125 13.79 16.45 26.42
C TYR A 125 13.67 17.91 26.87
N THR A 126 14.71 18.71 26.64
CA THR A 126 14.71 20.15 26.94
C THR A 126 13.74 20.93 26.06
N ALA A 127 13.73 20.66 24.74
CA ALA A 127 12.82 21.30 23.79
C ALA A 127 11.35 20.95 24.09
N PHE A 128 11.06 19.69 24.43
CA PHE A 128 9.72 19.27 24.82
C PHE A 128 9.28 19.93 26.14
N HIS A 129 10.18 20.08 27.11
CA HIS A 129 9.88 20.76 28.36
C HIS A 129 9.61 22.26 28.14
N SER A 130 10.39 22.91 27.27
CA SER A 130 10.15 24.30 26.87
C SER A 130 8.77 24.47 26.23
N LEU A 131 8.40 23.58 25.30
CA LEU A 131 7.09 23.61 24.63
C LEU A 131 5.93 23.46 25.64
N LEU A 132 6.09 22.60 26.65
CA LEU A 132 5.07 22.37 27.66
C LEU A 132 4.85 23.58 28.59
N LEU A 133 5.91 24.35 28.84
CA LEU A 133 5.86 25.58 29.64
C LEU A 133 5.34 26.77 28.81
N GLU A 134 5.64 26.81 27.51
CA GLU A 134 5.19 27.89 26.61
C GLU A 134 3.66 27.93 26.44
N ASP A 135 2.96 26.80 26.66
CA ASP A 135 1.49 26.71 26.69
C ASP A 135 0.86 27.17 28.03
N GLU A 136 1.64 27.40 29.11
CA GLU A 136 1.11 27.84 30.41
C GLU A 136 1.13 29.38 30.60
N ASP A 137 1.77 30.12 29.70
CA ASP A 137 1.90 31.60 29.79
C ASP A 137 0.77 32.39 29.07
N ASP A 138 -0.25 31.71 28.54
CA ASP A 138 -1.42 32.31 27.88
C ASP A 138 -2.74 31.98 28.61
N VAL A 139 -2.87 32.40 29.90
CA VAL A 139 -4.14 32.58 30.64
C VAL A 139 -4.08 33.80 31.55
#